data_AF-A0A5P1UXR8-F1
#
_entry.id   AF-A0A5P1UXR8-F1
#
_cell.length_a   1.000
_cell.length_b   1.000
_cell.length_c   1.000
_cell.angle_alpha   90.00
_cell.angle_beta   90.00
_cell.angle_gamma   90.00
#
_symmetry.space_group_name_H-M   'P 1'
#
loop_
_entity.id
_entity.type
_entity.pdbx_description
1 polymer ?
#
loop_
_entity_poly.entity_id
_entity_poly.type
_entity_poly.pdbx_seq_one_letter_code
_entity_poly.pdbx_strand_id
1 'polypeptide(L)' 'MKVIFDPDIPEDFKEDIIKAIEEENIADLCKVCGGDTLYVAFLEGVLDVKCYECGHSYIEIELAEE' A
#
# COMPACT_ATOMS: atom_id res chain seq x y z
N MET A 1 -1.78 -1.81 -12.33
CA MET A 1 -2.12 -0.94 -11.18
C MET A 1 -0.99 0.06 -10.91
N LYS A 2 -1.29 1.31 -10.53
CA LYS A 2 -0.32 2.35 -10.12
C LYS A 2 -0.22 2.40 -8.60
N VAL A 3 0.97 2.64 -8.05
CA VAL A 3 1.18 2.78 -6.60
C VAL A 3 1.68 4.19 -6.29
N ILE A 4 1.02 4.85 -5.34
CA ILE A 4 1.40 6.16 -4.82
C ILE A 4 1.78 5.97 -3.36
N PHE A 5 2.91 6.55 -2.97
CA PHE A 5 3.41 6.49 -1.60
C PHE A 5 3.16 7.82 -0.91
N ASP A 6 2.81 7.76 0.37
CA ASP A 6 2.83 8.93 1.23
C ASP A 6 4.24 9.57 1.23
N PRO A 7 4.34 10.91 1.13
CA PRO A 7 5.62 11.61 1.11
C PRO A 7 6.47 11.36 2.37
N ASP A 8 5.85 10.96 3.48
CA ASP A 8 6.54 10.66 4.73
C ASP A 8 7.16 9.24 4.77
N ILE A 9 6.89 8.38 3.78
CA ILE A 9 7.46 7.03 3.69
C ILE A 9 8.94 7.10 3.25
N PRO A 10 9.88 6.57 4.06
CA PRO A 10 11.28 6.48 3.68
C PRO A 10 11.49 5.61 2.44
N GLU A 11 12.45 5.97 1.58
CA GLU A 11 12.68 5.27 0.31
C GLU A 11 13.05 3.80 0.48
N ASP A 12 13.79 3.45 1.54
CA ASP A 12 14.16 2.07 1.87
C ASP A 12 12.93 1.14 2.01
N PHE A 13 11.82 1.64 2.56
CA PHE A 13 10.61 0.82 2.71
C PHE A 13 9.80 0.68 1.42
N LYS A 14 10.00 1.56 0.43
CA LYS A 14 9.20 1.53 -0.80
C LYS A 14 9.42 0.25 -1.58
N GLU A 15 10.66 -0.23 -1.67
CA GLU A 15 10.96 -1.48 -2.39
C GLU A 15 10.31 -2.70 -1.71
N ASP A 16 10.35 -2.79 -0.38
CA ASP A 16 9.72 -3.88 0.36
C ASP A 16 8.19 -3.86 0.23
N ILE A 17 7.57 -2.68 0.23
CA ILE A 17 6.13 -2.53 0.03
C ILE A 17 5.72 -2.96 -1.39
N ILE A 18 6.51 -2.58 -2.41
CA ILE A 18 6.24 -3.01 -3.80
C ILE A 18 6.28 -4.53 -3.89
N LYS A 19 7.30 -5.17 -3.29
CA LYS A 19 7.38 -6.64 -3.26
C LYS A 19 6.18 -7.26 -2.56
N ALA A 20 5.77 -6.73 -1.40
CA ALA A 20 4.60 -7.22 -0.69
C ALA A 20 3.32 -7.12 -1.53
N ILE A 21 3.14 -6.02 -2.28
CA ILE A 21 2.00 -5.84 -3.21
C ILE A 21 2.04 -6.87 -4.34
N GLU A 22 3.22 -7.16 -4.89
CA GLU A 22 3.41 -8.16 -5.95
C GLU A 22 3.18 -9.59 -5.42
N GLU A 23 3.69 -9.92 -4.24
CA GLU A 23 3.52 -11.23 -3.59
C GLU A 23 2.06 -11.53 -3.25
N GLU A 24 1.33 -10.55 -2.71
CA GLU A 24 -0.09 -10.68 -2.37
C GLU A 24 -1.00 -10.72 -3.61
N ASN A 25 -0.42 -10.58 -4.82
CA ASN A 25 -1.14 -10.63 -6.08
C ASN A 25 -2.35 -9.68 -6.07
N ILE A 26 -2.15 -8.47 -5.54
CA ILE A 26 -3.15 -7.42 -5.60
C ILE A 26 -3.26 -7.07 -7.08
N ALA A 27 -4.22 -7.71 -7.74
CA ALA A 27 -4.40 -7.70 -9.19
C ALA A 27 -4.59 -6.28 -9.72
N ASP A 28 -4.43 -6.12 -11.04
CA ASP A 28 -4.43 -4.85 -11.80
C ASP A 28 -5.47 -3.78 -11.41
N LEU A 29 -6.61 -4.19 -10.87
CA LEU A 29 -7.71 -3.35 -10.42
C LEU A 29 -8.19 -3.76 -9.02
N CYS A 30 -8.60 -2.75 -8.25
CA CYS A 30 -9.27 -2.91 -6.98
C CYS A 30 -10.51 -3.79 -7.13
N LYS A 31 -10.57 -4.89 -6.36
CA LYS A 31 -11.69 -5.85 -6.39
C LYS A 31 -13.02 -5.28 -5.86
N VAL A 32 -12.99 -4.13 -5.19
CA VAL A 32 -14.17 -3.50 -4.57
C VAL A 32 -14.79 -2.42 -5.48
N CYS A 33 -13.98 -1.50 -6.00
CA CYS A 33 -14.47 -0.39 -6.83
C CYS A 33 -13.99 -0.42 -8.29
N GLY A 34 -13.05 -1.29 -8.64
CA GLY A 34 -12.44 -1.35 -9.97
C GLY A 34 -11.37 -0.30 -10.24
N GLY A 35 -10.95 0.49 -9.25
CA GLY A 35 -9.89 1.49 -9.39
C GLY A 35 -8.52 0.87 -9.68
N ASP A 36 -7.68 1.54 -10.46
CA ASP A 36 -6.37 1.04 -10.91
C ASP A 36 -5.20 1.60 -10.09
N THR A 37 -5.48 2.31 -8.99
CA THR A 37 -4.49 3.05 -8.22
C THR A 37 -4.55 2.66 -6.73
N LEU A 38 -3.39 2.30 -6.17
CA LEU A 38 -3.15 2.08 -4.75
C LEU A 38 -2.45 3.27 -4.14
N TYR A 39 -2.76 3.52 -2.87
CA TYR A 39 -2.09 4.47 -2.01
C TYR A 39 -1.54 3.75 -0.80
N VAL A 40 -0.27 3.97 -0.51
CA VAL A 40 0.40 3.48 0.69
C VAL A 40 0.43 4.62 1.69
N ALA A 41 -0.40 4.53 2.72
CA ALA A 41 -0.45 5.50 3.79
C ALA A 41 0.53 5.11 4.90
N PHE A 42 1.24 6.09 5.46
CA PHE A 42 2.04 5.90 6.66
C PHE A 42 1.35 6.56 7.84
N LEU A 43 0.83 5.74 8.76
CA LEU A 43 0.00 6.17 9.87
C LEU A 43 0.63 5.65 11.16
N GLU A 44 1.29 6.54 11.90
CA GLU A 44 1.78 6.25 13.26
C GLU A 44 2.60 4.94 13.37
N GLY A 45 3.53 4.71 12.42
CA GLY A 45 4.35 3.49 12.39
C GLY A 45 3.71 2.31 11.65
N VAL A 46 2.50 2.47 11.11
CA VAL A 46 1.82 1.45 10.30
C VAL A 46 1.80 1.88 8.83
N LEU A 47 2.19 0.97 7.95
CA LEU A 47 2.03 1.12 6.50
C LEU A 47 0.73 0.43 6.07
N ASP A 48 -0.22 1.21 5.57
CA ASP A 48 -1.51 0.73 5.07
C ASP A 48 -1.57 0.89 3.54
N VAL A 49 -1.53 -0.23 2.84
CA VAL A 49 -1.73 -0.31 1.39
C VAL A 49 -3.22 -0.40 1.10
N LYS A 50 -3.78 0.67 0.55
CA LYS A 50 -5.22 0.75 0.25
C LYS A 50 -5.51 1.24 -1.15
N CYS A 51 -6.72 0.99 -1.64
CA CYS A 51 -7.19 1.61 -2.86
C CYS A 51 -7.32 3.13 -2.68
N TYR A 52 -6.70 3.90 -3.59
CA TYR A 52 -6.78 5.36 -3.56
C TYR A 52 -8.23 5.86 -3.74
N GLU A 53 -9.02 5.18 -4.57
CA GLU A 53 -10.37 5.62 -4.94
C GLU A 53 -11.44 5.31 -3.87
N CYS A 54 -11.43 4.11 -3.30
CA CYS A 54 -12.48 3.67 -2.35
C CYS A 54 -11.99 3.48 -0.91
N GLY A 55 -10.68 3.58 -0.67
CA GLY A 55 -10.10 3.40 0.66
C GLY A 55 -10.06 1.96 1.16
N HIS A 56 -10.35 0.96 0.32
CA HIS A 56 -10.27 -0.44 0.72
C HIS A 56 -8.82 -0.84 1.01
N SER A 57 -8.52 -1.20 2.26
CA SER A 57 -7.22 -1.70 2.70
C SER A 57 -6.98 -3.14 2.25
N TYR A 58 -5.76 -3.40 1.77
CA TYR A 58 -5.30 -4.69 1.30
C TYR A 58 -4.23 -5.29 2.22
N ILE A 59 -3.27 -4.46 2.63
CA ILE A 59 -2.14 -4.89 3.45
C ILE A 59 -1.94 -3.84 4.53
N GLU A 60 -1.83 -4.29 5.77
CA GLU A 60 -1.43 -3.45 6.90
C GLU A 60 -0.14 -4.05 7.47
N ILE A 61 0.93 -3.27 7.46
CA ILE A 61 2.25 -3.66 7.96
C ILE A 61 2.57 -2.77 9.14
N GLU A 62 2.54 -3.34 10.35
CA GLU A 62 3.06 -2.66 11.54
C GLU A 62 4.59 -2.64 11.45
N LEU A 63 5.19 -1.45 11.37
CA LEU A 63 6.63 -1.30 11.59
C LEU A 63 6.82 -1.39 13.11
N ALA A 64 7.03 -2.62 13.60
CA ALA A 64 7.32 -2.83 15.01
C ALA A 64 8.49 -1.93 15.43
N GLU A 65 8.26 -1.05 16.40
CA GLU A 65 9.35 -0.49 17.20
C GLU A 65 10.00 -1.66 17.94
N GLU A 66 11.32 -1.78 17.74
CA GLU A 66 12.22 -2.83 18.25
C GLU A 66 11.98 -3.26 19.71
#